data_AF-T2I9M7-F1
#
_entry.id   AF-T2I9M7-F1
#
_cell.length_a   1.000
_cell.length_b   1.000
_cell.length_c   1.000
_cell.angle_alpha   90.00
_cell.angle_beta   90.00
_cell.angle_gamma   90.00
#
_symmetry.space_group_name_H-M   'P 1'
#
loop_
_entity.id
_entity.type
_entity.pdbx_description
1 polymer ?
#
loop_
_entity_poly.entity_id
_entity_poly.type
_entity_poly.pdbx_seq_one_letter_code
_entity_poly.pdbx_strand_id
1 'polypeptide(L)' 'MWDVLIVGAGPAGTTTAIKCVEAGLKVAVLESRIFPRDRPGETLHPGIEPLLETLGVAQQIREANFIRHDGI' A
#
# COMPACT_ATOMS: atom_id res chain seq x y z
N MET A 1 10.08 6.54 21.28
CA MET A 1 9.41 7.75 20.76
C MET A 1 9.28 7.58 19.25
N TRP A 2 8.12 7.93 18.69
CA TRP A 2 7.81 7.84 17.26
C TRP A 2 7.85 9.24 16.65
N ASP A 3 8.33 9.36 15.42
CA ASP A 3 8.36 10.63 14.68
C ASP A 3 7.04 10.88 13.96
N VAL A 4 6.39 9.80 13.49
CA VAL A 4 5.10 9.86 12.78
C VAL A 4 4.16 8.78 13.30
N LEU A 5 2.91 9.18 13.59
CA LEU A 5 1.81 8.26 13.87
C LEU A 5 0.81 8.33 12.73
N ILE A 6 0.54 7.18 12.09
CA ILE A 6 -0.42 7.05 10.99
C ILE A 6 -1.64 6.30 11.50
N VAL A 7 -2.83 6.90 11.32
CA VAL A 7 -4.10 6.28 11.69
C VAL A 7 -4.79 5.76 10.42
N GLY A 8 -4.90 4.43 10.33
CA GLY A 8 -5.44 3.68 9.19
C GLY A 8 -4.34 2.95 8.41
N ALA A 9 -4.48 1.63 8.24
CA ALA A 9 -3.53 0.81 7.47
C ALA A 9 -4.10 0.40 6.10
N GLY A 10 -4.91 1.27 5.48
CA GLY A 10 -5.31 1.14 4.07
C GLY A 10 -4.21 1.59 3.11
N PRO A 11 -4.47 1.59 1.78
CA PRO A 11 -3.46 1.90 0.77
C PRO A 11 -2.74 3.24 0.98
N ALA A 12 -3.47 4.28 1.37
CA ALA A 12 -2.87 5.58 1.67
C ALA A 12 -1.93 5.52 2.88
N GLY A 13 -2.38 4.94 4.01
CA GLY A 13 -1.61 4.90 5.23
C GLY A 13 -0.35 4.03 5.13
N THR A 14 -0.43 2.88 4.46
CA THR A 14 0.75 2.03 4.22
C THR A 14 1.72 2.67 3.24
N THR A 15 1.22 3.33 2.18
CA THR A 15 2.05 4.12 1.25
C THR A 15 2.80 5.22 1.99
N THR A 16 2.11 6.00 2.83
CA THR A 16 2.75 7.04 3.66
C THR A 16 3.77 6.43 4.60
N ALA A 17 3.46 5.30 5.24
CA ALA A 17 4.39 4.62 6.15
C ALA A 17 5.69 4.22 5.45
N ILE A 18 5.59 3.62 4.25
CA ILE A 18 6.75 3.25 3.42
C ILE A 18 7.62 4.49 3.14
N LYS A 19 7.02 5.57 2.64
CA LYS A 19 7.77 6.81 2.33
C LYS A 19 8.41 7.45 3.57
N CYS A 20 7.74 7.43 4.72
CA CYS A 20 8.30 7.96 5.96
C CYS A 20 9.47 7.12 6.47
N VAL A 21 9.38 5.78 6.39
CA VAL A 21 10.49 4.89 6.76
C VAL A 21 11.69 5.08 5.82
N GLU A 22 11.47 5.21 4.51
CA GLU A 22 12.53 5.53 3.54
C GLU A 22 13.22 6.87 3.83
N ALA A 23 12.49 7.83 4.38
CA ALA A 23 13.03 9.11 4.84
C ALA A 23 13.77 9.01 6.20
N GLY A 24 13.91 7.82 6.78
CA GLY A 24 14.63 7.58 8.04
C GLY A 24 13.81 7.86 9.31
N LEU A 25 12.49 8.00 9.20
CA LEU A 25 11.61 8.30 10.34
C LEU A 25 11.15 7.03 11.07
N LYS A 26 11.00 7.11 12.39
CA LYS A 26 10.33 6.08 13.21
C LYS A 26 8.81 6.24 13.10
N VAL A 27 8.17 5.28 12.42
CA VAL A 27 6.75 5.34 12.10
C VAL A 27 5.97 4.27 12.90
N ALA A 28 4.87 4.67 13.51
CA ALA A 28 3.84 3.76 14.01
C ALA A 28 2.57 3.85 13.14
N VAL A 29 1.97 2.70 12.84
CA VAL A 29 0.69 2.61 12.14
C VAL A 29 -0.33 1.97 13.07
N LEU A 30 -1.48 2.61 13.25
CA LEU A 30 -2.61 2.08 14.01
C LEU A 30 -3.77 1.79 13.07
N GLU A 31 -4.33 0.59 13.17
CA GLU A 31 -5.53 0.21 12.43
C GLU A 31 -6.57 -0.37 13.39
N SER A 32 -7.82 0.04 13.18
CA SER A 32 -8.97 -0.36 13.96
C SER A 32 -9.51 -1.76 13.63
N ARG A 33 -9.21 -2.27 12.43
CA ARG A 33 -9.67 -3.55 11.90
C ARG A 33 -8.52 -4.55 11.76
N ILE A 34 -8.80 -5.82 12.06
CA ILE A 34 -7.86 -6.91 11.78
C ILE A 34 -7.87 -7.20 10.27
N PHE A 35 -6.69 -7.49 9.69
CA PHE A 35 -6.55 -7.92 8.29
C PHE A 35 -6.51 -9.46 8.19
N PRO A 36 -6.97 -10.06 7.08
CA PRO A 36 -7.62 -9.42 5.93
C PRO A 36 -9.04 -8.93 6.27
N ARG A 37 -9.53 -7.95 5.51
CA ARG A 37 -10.86 -7.34 5.69
C ARG A 37 -11.47 -6.93 4.35
N ASP A 38 -12.79 -7.06 4.26
CA ASP A 38 -13.51 -6.67 3.06
C ASP A 38 -13.50 -5.14 2.88
N ARG A 39 -13.20 -4.69 1.67
CA ARG A 39 -13.23 -3.28 1.29
C ARG A 39 -13.45 -3.15 -0.23
N PRO A 40 -14.54 -2.47 -0.66
CA PRO A 40 -14.76 -2.17 -2.07
C PRO A 40 -13.64 -1.30 -2.68
N GLY A 41 -13.38 -1.47 -3.97
CA GLY A 41 -12.35 -0.73 -4.72
C GLY A 41 -11.28 -1.65 -5.31
N GLU A 42 -11.71 -2.69 -6.01
CA GLU A 42 -10.89 -3.82 -6.47
C GLU A 42 -10.15 -3.51 -7.78
N THR A 43 -10.64 -2.57 -8.59
CA THR A 43 -10.04 -2.20 -9.87
C THR A 43 -9.03 -1.08 -9.71
N LEU A 44 -7.79 -1.32 -10.15
CA LEU A 44 -6.74 -0.31 -10.22
C LEU A 44 -6.50 0.13 -11.66
N HIS A 45 -6.27 1.42 -11.86
CA HIS A 45 -5.89 1.96 -13.16
C HIS A 45 -4.46 1.51 -13.51
N PRO A 46 -4.14 1.16 -14.78
CA PRO A 46 -2.78 0.72 -15.19
C PRO A 46 -1.66 1.70 -14.81
N GLY A 47 -1.99 3.00 -14.72
CA GLY A 47 -1.07 4.04 -14.24
C GLY A 47 -0.60 3.90 -12.79
N ILE A 48 -1.09 2.92 -12.01
CA ILE A 48 -0.60 2.62 -10.67
C ILE A 48 0.75 1.89 -10.69
N GLU A 49 1.11 1.21 -11.78
CA GLU A 49 2.28 0.33 -11.84
C GLU A 49 3.60 1.03 -11.43
N PRO A 50 3.92 2.25 -11.93
CA PRO A 50 5.13 2.95 -11.50
C PRO A 50 5.14 3.28 -9.99
N LEU A 51 3.96 3.51 -9.39
CA LEU A 51 3.85 3.75 -7.96
C LEU A 51 4.14 2.47 -7.17
N LEU A 52 3.62 1.31 -7.60
CA LEU A 52 3.91 0.02 -6.95
C LEU A 52 5.39 -0.33 -7.01
N GLU A 53 6.06 -0.01 -8.12
CA GLU A 53 7.52 -0.18 -8.27
C GLU A 53 8.27 0.75 -7.31
N THR A 54 7.87 2.02 -7.25
CA THR A 54 8.47 3.01 -6.33
C THR A 54 8.31 2.61 -4.86
N LEU A 55 7.22 1.93 -4.52
CA LEU A 55 6.94 1.45 -3.16
C LEU A 55 7.59 0.09 -2.85
N GLY A 56 8.27 -0.54 -3.80
CA GLY A 56 8.93 -1.85 -3.60
C GLY A 56 7.97 -3.01 -3.38
N VAL A 57 6.70 -2.87 -3.81
CA VAL A 57 5.64 -3.90 -3.63
C VAL A 57 5.16 -4.51 -4.94
N ALA A 58 5.66 -4.04 -6.09
CA ALA A 58 5.19 -4.48 -7.40
C ALA A 58 5.35 -5.99 -7.62
N GLN A 59 6.45 -6.58 -7.15
CA GLN A 59 6.70 -8.01 -7.33
C GLN A 59 5.68 -8.86 -6.56
N GLN A 60 5.41 -8.50 -5.30
CA GLN A 60 4.44 -9.18 -4.45
C GLN A 60 3.03 -9.08 -5.05
N ILE A 61 2.68 -7.94 -5.66
CA ILE A 61 1.40 -7.76 -6.35
C ILE A 61 1.32 -8.61 -7.63
N ARG A 62 2.40 -8.73 -8.41
CA ARG A 62 2.45 -9.61 -9.59
C ARG A 62 2.29 -11.08 -9.23
N GLU A 63 2.89 -11.51 -8.13
CA GLU A 63 2.84 -12.89 -7.63
C GLU A 63 1.51 -13.24 -6.93
N ALA A 64 0.73 -12.23 -6.52
CA ALA A 64 -0.55 -12.41 -5.84
C ALA A 64 -1.68 -12.93 -6.75
N ASN A 65 -1.42 -13.19 -8.04
CA ASN A 65 -2.36 -13.78 -9.00
C ASN A 65 -3.71 -13.03 -9.12
N PHE A 66 -3.68 -11.69 -9.03
CA PHE A 66 -4.86 -10.86 -9.31
C PHE A 66 -5.24 -10.92 -10.79
N ILE A 67 -6.53 -10.76 -11.07
CA ILE A 67 -7.05 -10.65 -12.45
C ILE A 67 -6.40 -9.42 -13.10
N ARG A 68 -5.74 -9.63 -14.25
CA ARG A 68 -5.21 -8.56 -15.10
C ARG A 68 -6.03 -8.47 -16.38
N HIS A 69 -6.44 -7.25 -16.71
CA HIS A 69 -7.10 -6.96 -17.98
C HIS A 69 -6.05 -6.48 -18.97
N ASP A 70 -6.05 -7.01 -20.18
CA ASP A 70 -5.05 -6.69 -21.23
C ASP A 70 -5.24 -5.29 -21.85
N GLY A 71 -6.18 -4.50 -21.32
CA GLY A 71 -6.58 -3.21 -21.89
C GLY A 71 -7.26 -3.36 -23.24
N ILE A 72 -7.44 -2.24 -23.94
CA ILE A 72 -7.80 -2.16 -25.36
C ILE A 72 -6.63 -1.50 -26.06
#